data_AF-A0A972W4K0-F1
#
_entry.id   AF-A0A972W4K0-F1
#
_cell.length_a   1.000
_cell.length_b   1.000
_cell.length_c   1.000
_cell.angle_alpha   90.00
_cell.angle_beta   90.00
_cell.angle_gamma   90.00
#
_symmetry.space_group_name_H-M   'P 1'
#
loop_
_entity.id
_entity.type
_entity.pdbx_description
1 polymer ?
#
loop_
_entity_poly.entity_id
_entity_poly.type
_entity_poly.pdbx_seq_one_letter_code
_entity_poly.pdbx_strand_id
1 'polypeptide(L)' 'MRSIQTTDGVLVSNYIHGNEKSLEILIIRHKQRIFSFILSKVQDREFSEDIFQDTFIKVINTLK' A
#
# COMPACT_ATOMS: atom_id res chain seq x y z
N MET A 1 10.94 -23.53 6.29
CA MET A 1 10.13 -22.87 7.34
C MET A 1 8.99 -22.13 6.64
N ARG A 2 7.72 -22.38 7.00
CA ARG A 2 6.60 -21.53 6.52
C ARG A 2 6.76 -20.17 7.19
N SER A 3 6.97 -19.10 6.44
CA SER A 3 6.83 -17.77 7.02
C SER A 3 5.34 -17.57 7.33
N ILE A 4 5.03 -17.29 8.60
CA ILE A 4 3.69 -16.86 8.98
C ILE A 4 3.55 -15.47 8.39
N GLN A 5 2.83 -15.34 7.27
CA GLN A 5 2.52 -14.04 6.70
C GLN A 5 1.53 -13.34 7.62
N THR A 6 1.96 -12.26 8.27
CA THR A 6 1.07 -11.38 9.04
C THR A 6 -0.05 -10.87 8.15
N THR A 7 -1.29 -10.99 8.60
CA THR A 7 -2.47 -10.55 7.83
C THR A 7 -2.53 -9.03 7.71
N ASP A 8 -3.23 -8.53 6.69
CA ASP A 8 -3.38 -7.08 6.48
C ASP A 8 -4.04 -6.40 7.68
N GLY A 9 -5.05 -7.03 8.30
CA GLY A 9 -5.70 -6.49 9.49
C GLY A 9 -4.75 -6.30 10.68
N VAL A 10 -3.81 -7.22 10.88
CA VAL A 10 -2.79 -7.09 11.93
C VAL A 10 -1.80 -5.97 11.59
N LEU A 11 -1.40 -5.84 10.33
CA LEU A 11 -0.52 -4.77 9.88
C LEU A 11 -1.18 -3.38 10.03
N VAL A 12 -2.47 -3.26 9.68
CA VAL A 12 -3.24 -2.03 9.87
C VAL A 12 -3.35 -1.69 11.35
N SER A 13 -3.70 -2.66 12.20
CA SER A 13 -3.75 -2.45 13.65
C SER A 13 -2.40 -1.97 14.18
N ASN A 14 -1.31 -2.67 13.84
CA ASN A 14 0.04 -2.28 14.27
C ASN A 14 0.41 -0.86 13.82
N TYR A 15 0.04 -0.47 12.59
CA TYR A 15 0.28 0.88 12.10
C TYR A 15 -0.46 1.94 12.92
N ILE A 16 -1.75 1.73 13.21
CA ILE A 16 -2.55 2.63 14.05
C ILE A 16 -1.95 2.77 15.45
N HIS A 17 -1.30 1.72 15.98
CA HIS A 17 -0.58 1.75 17.25
C HIS A 17 0.86 2.29 17.15
N GLY A 18 1.24 2.92 16.02
CA GLY A 18 2.52 3.62 15.85
C GLY A 18 3.64 2.81 15.17
N ASN A 19 3.37 1.58 14.70
CA ASN A 19 4.37 0.79 13.98
C ASN A 19 4.35 1.10 12.48
N GLU A 20 5.08 2.15 12.07
CA GLU A 20 5.21 2.61 10.68
C GLU A 20 5.65 1.52 9.69
N LYS A 21 6.49 0.55 10.12
CA LYS A 21 6.91 -0.58 9.27
C LYS A 21 5.75 -1.44 8.80
N SER A 22 4.65 -1.46 9.56
CA SER A 22 3.48 -2.27 9.18
C SER A 22 2.80 -1.70 7.94
N LEU A 23 2.81 -0.37 7.78
CA LEU A 23 2.31 0.27 6.57
C LEU A 23 3.23 0.03 5.38
N GLU A 24 4.56 0.08 5.57
CA GLU A 24 5.53 -0.25 4.52
C GLU A 24 5.27 -1.67 3.96
N ILE A 25 5.02 -2.64 4.84
CA ILE A 25 4.70 -4.01 4.44
C ILE A 25 3.40 -4.06 3.63
N LEU A 26 2.35 -3.33 4.04
CA LEU A 26 1.09 -3.24 3.30
C LEU A 26 1.31 -2.63 1.90
N ILE A 27 2.07 -1.54 1.81
CA ILE A 27 2.40 -0.85 0.56
C ILE A 27 3.12 -1.79 -0.40
N ILE A 28 4.20 -2.44 0.05
CA ILE A 28 4.99 -3.35 -0.78
C ILE A 28 4.14 -4.54 -1.25
N ARG A 29 3.32 -5.10 -0.35
CA ARG A 29 2.46 -6.25 -0.65
C ARG A 29 1.46 -5.96 -1.77
N HIS A 30 0.90 -4.76 -1.80
CA HIS A 30 -0.15 -4.38 -2.76
C HIS A 30 0.35 -3.57 -3.95
N LYS A 31 1.61 -3.09 -3.92
CA LYS A 31 2.20 -2.21 -4.94
C LYS A 31 1.98 -2.69 -6.36
N GLN A 32 2.36 -3.92 -6.68
CA GLN A 32 2.26 -4.43 -8.05
C GLN A 32 0.80 -4.44 -8.52
N ARG A 33 -0.12 -4.99 -7.73
CA ARG A 33 -1.52 -5.13 -8.12
C ARG A 33 -2.22 -3.78 -8.30
N ILE A 34 -1.99 -2.85 -7.37
CA ILE A 34 -2.57 -1.50 -7.44
C ILE A 34 -1.98 -0.74 -8.64
N PHE A 35 -0.66 -0.77 -8.80
CA PHE A 35 -0.01 -0.08 -9.92
C PHE A 35 -0.45 -0.63 -11.28
N SER A 36 -0.51 -1.97 -11.43
CA SER A 36 -1.02 -2.59 -12.66
C SER A 36 -2.48 -2.24 -12.92
N PHE A 37 -3.30 -2.13 -11.88
CA PHE A 37 -4.69 -1.69 -12.02
C PHE A 37 -4.77 -0.24 -12.52
N ILE A 38 -4.05 0.69 -11.89
CA ILE A 38 -4.00 2.10 -12.32
C ILE A 38 -3.51 2.20 -13.77
N LEU A 39 -2.40 1.54 -14.09
CA LEU A 39 -1.82 1.54 -15.43
C LEU A 39 -2.79 0.99 -16.48
N SER A 40 -3.59 -0.03 -16.14
CA SER A 40 -4.60 -0.57 -17.05
C SER A 40 -5.72 0.42 -17.40
N LYS A 41 -5.95 1.43 -16.56
CA LYS A 41 -6.97 2.47 -16.75
C LYS A 41 -6.42 3.74 -17.37
N VAL A 42 -5.21 4.10 -16.99
CA VAL A 42 -4.55 5.34 -17.37
C VAL A 42 -3.75 5.19 -18.67
N GLN A 43 -3.16 4.01 -18.89
CA GLN A 43 -2.29 3.69 -20.03
C GLN A 43 -1.07 4.62 -20.21
N ASP A 44 -0.74 5.40 -19.18
CA ASP A 44 0.42 6.27 -19.08
C ASP A 44 1.18 5.92 -17.79
N ARG A 45 2.48 5.66 -17.90
CA ARG A 45 3.29 5.21 -16.78
C ARG A 45 3.56 6.33 -15.77
N GLU A 46 3.89 7.52 -16.23
CA GLU A 46 4.26 8.66 -15.37
C GLU A 46 3.04 9.10 -14.57
N PHE A 47 1.89 9.27 -15.23
CA PHE A 47 0.65 9.61 -14.54
C PHE A 47 0.16 8.49 -13.60
N SER A 48 0.44 7.23 -13.93
CA SER A 48 0.15 6.11 -13.02
C SER A 48 1.02 6.13 -11.78
N GLU A 49 2.28 6.55 -11.89
CA GLU A 49 3.18 6.70 -10.74
C GLU A 49 2.70 7.83 -9.81
N ASP A 50 2.23 8.95 -10.37
CA ASP A 50 1.66 10.05 -9.60
C ASP A 50 0.39 9.63 -8.84
N ILE A 51 -0.58 9.02 -9.53
CA ILE A 51 -1.83 8.53 -8.90
C ILE A 51 -1.52 7.52 -7.80
N PHE A 52 -0.54 6.66 -8.02
CA PHE A 52 -0.13 5.64 -7.06
C PHE A 52 0.48 6.28 -5.80
N GLN A 53 1.32 7.30 -5.94
CA GLN A 53 1.86 8.07 -4.82
C GLN A 53 0.75 8.79 -4.04
N ASP A 54 -0.15 9.49 -4.73
CA ASP A 54 -1.30 10.19 -4.12
C ASP A 54 -2.22 9.23 -3.35
N THR A 55 -2.41 8.03 -3.88
CA THR A 55 -3.19 6.98 -3.24
C THR A 55 -2.58 6.59 -1.89
N PHE A 56 -1.25 6.45 -1.81
CA PHE A 56 -0.60 6.12 -0.55
C PHE A 56 -0.63 7.25 0.47
N ILE A 57 -0.46 8.50 0.03
CA ILE A 57 -0.61 9.66 0.90
C ILE A 57 -2.02 9.68 1.50
N LYS A 58 -3.05 9.41 0.70
CA LYS A 58 -4.43 9.29 1.19
C LYS A 58 -4.61 8.16 2.19
N VAL A 59 -4.00 6.99 1.97
CA VAL A 59 -4.05 5.87 2.93
C VAL A 59 -3.42 6.27 4.27
N ILE A 60 -2.24 6.90 4.25
CA ILE A 60 -1.57 7.42 5.45
C ILE A 60 -2.50 8.37 6.22
N ASN A 61 -3.06 9.35 5.52
CA ASN A 61 -3.94 10.36 6.12
C ASN A 61 -5.30 9.81 6.58
N THR A 62 -5.71 8.64 6.11
CA THR A 62 -6.99 8.01 6.50
C THR A 62 -6.82 7.13 7.74
N LEU A 63 -5.63 6.56 7.93
CA LEU A 63 -5.33 5.63 9.02
C LEU A 63 -4.74 6.33 10.26
N LYS A 64 -4.33 7.59 10.16
CA LYS A 64 -3.88 8.47 11.25
C LYS A 64 -4.99 9.44 11.63
#